data_AF-A0A9P8F9K0-F1
#
_entry.id   AF-A0A9P8F9K0-F1
#
_cell.length_a   1.000
_cell.length_b   1.000
_cell.length_c   1.000
_cell.angle_alpha   90.00
_cell.angle_beta   90.00
_cell.angle_gamma   90.00
#
_symmetry.space_group_name_H-M   'P 1'
#
loop_
_entity.id
_entity.type
_entity.pdbx_description
1 polymer ?
#
loop_
_entity_poly.entity_id
_entity_poly.type
_entity_poly.pdbx_seq_one_letter_code
_entity_poly.pdbx_strand_id
1 'polypeptide(L)'
;MFSDSNTTTTHPKSTILSIVSYALKGPPLDFKPDVHINARRLINPPSELRKAFDGRCEALRKNLRADPVFHELLAEAQPQIFKTEETRRALMVNTQDNSVHLVEIKVAVACVRGRHRSTAVAEELAKLPVWPEHYDVRVYHRDVDTPHRYQKWHQRNLEREKKGETVGIDDYGVESDPDEDDNDDDCDHDGKS
;
A
#
# COMPACT_ATOMS: atom_id res chain seq x y z
N MET A 1 -40.95 9.87 -26.90
CA MET A 1 -39.54 10.20 -27.13
C MET A 1 -39.04 10.90 -25.88
N PHE A 2 -38.50 10.14 -24.93
CA PHE A 2 -37.84 10.69 -23.75
C PHE A 2 -36.36 10.80 -24.09
N SER A 3 -35.83 12.02 -23.99
CA SER A 3 -34.41 12.30 -24.23
C SER A 3 -33.73 12.27 -22.87
N ASP A 4 -33.14 11.13 -22.51
CA ASP A 4 -32.28 11.04 -21.32
C ASP A 4 -30.87 11.47 -21.71
N SER A 5 -30.57 12.76 -21.52
CA SER A 5 -29.22 13.27 -21.57
C SER A 5 -28.48 12.86 -20.29
N ASN A 6 -27.83 11.68 -20.32
CA ASN A 6 -26.81 11.29 -19.34
C ASN A 6 -25.61 12.24 -19.47
N THR A 7 -25.63 13.32 -18.69
CA THR A 7 -24.46 14.17 -18.48
C THR A 7 -23.65 13.55 -17.34
N THR A 8 -22.62 12.79 -17.70
CA THR A 8 -21.57 12.34 -16.79
C THR A 8 -20.77 13.55 -16.31
N THR A 9 -21.25 14.20 -15.25
CA THR A 9 -20.54 15.29 -14.57
C THR A 9 -19.21 14.75 -14.04
N THR A 10 -18.13 14.99 -14.78
CA THR A 10 -16.79 14.54 -14.39
C THR A 10 -16.28 15.53 -13.33
N HIS A 11 -16.38 15.16 -12.06
CA HIS A 11 -15.87 16.01 -10.98
C HIS A 11 -14.34 16.17 -11.13
N PRO A 12 -13.81 17.41 -11.12
CA PRO A 12 -12.37 17.61 -11.24
C PRO A 12 -11.67 16.99 -10.02
N LYS A 13 -10.62 16.22 -10.27
CA LYS A 13 -9.75 15.67 -9.22
C LYS A 13 -9.10 16.84 -8.48
N SER A 14 -9.46 17.04 -7.22
CA SER A 14 -8.97 18.14 -6.37
C SER A 14 -8.21 17.66 -5.15
N THR A 15 -8.17 16.34 -4.90
CA THR A 15 -7.33 15.72 -3.88
C THR A 15 -6.45 14.66 -4.52
N ILE A 16 -5.15 14.66 -4.24
CA ILE A 16 -4.24 13.56 -4.53
C ILE A 16 -4.01 12.79 -3.24
N LEU A 17 -4.34 11.50 -3.23
CA LEU A 17 -4.01 10.59 -2.14
C LEU A 17 -2.77 9.77 -2.54
N SER A 18 -1.61 10.19 -2.06
CA SER A 18 -0.32 9.54 -2.34
C SER A 18 -0.02 8.48 -1.27
N ILE A 19 -0.17 7.20 -1.60
CA ILE A 19 0.09 6.06 -0.70
C ILE A 19 1.44 5.45 -1.05
N VAL A 20 2.37 5.47 -0.11
CA VAL A 20 3.74 4.96 -0.30
C VAL A 20 4.03 3.80 0.64
N SER A 21 4.28 2.61 0.12
CA SER A 21 4.81 1.50 0.93
C SER A 21 6.33 1.59 1.03
N TYR A 22 6.87 1.30 2.21
CA TYR A 22 8.32 1.34 2.43
C TYR A 22 8.83 0.43 3.56
N ALA A 23 10.16 0.24 3.58
CA ALA A 23 10.93 -0.50 4.57
C ALA A 23 11.45 0.39 5.70
N LEU A 24 11.26 -0.03 6.96
CA LEU A 24 11.88 0.60 8.13
C LEU A 24 13.38 0.36 8.23
N LYS A 25 13.89 -0.78 7.73
CA LYS A 25 15.34 -1.05 7.67
C LYS A 25 16.07 -0.28 6.55
N GLY A 26 15.34 0.50 5.73
CA GLY A 26 15.90 1.30 4.66
C GLY A 26 16.15 2.77 5.07
N PRO A 27 16.55 3.63 4.11
CA PRO A 27 16.63 5.07 4.35
C PRO A 27 15.25 5.62 4.77
N PRO A 28 15.19 6.76 5.47
CA PRO A 28 13.93 7.44 5.74
C PRO A 28 13.26 7.86 4.42
N LEU A 29 11.95 8.11 4.48
CA LEU A 29 11.25 8.77 3.37
C LEU A 29 11.80 10.20 3.21
N ASP A 30 11.85 10.67 1.97
CA ASP A 30 12.23 12.05 1.61
C ASP A 30 11.10 13.06 1.88
N PHE A 31 9.95 12.58 2.36
CA PHE A 31 8.84 13.40 2.80
C PHE A 31 8.36 12.98 4.20
N LYS A 32 7.77 13.94 4.93
CA LYS A 32 7.02 13.66 6.15
C LYS A 32 5.60 13.20 5.78
N PRO A 33 5.16 11.99 6.16
CA PRO A 33 3.79 11.56 5.92
C PRO A 33 2.80 12.31 6.82
N ASP A 34 1.60 12.53 6.29
CA ASP A 34 0.46 12.99 7.07
C ASP A 34 -0.14 11.86 7.91
N VAL A 35 -0.20 10.65 7.34
CA VAL A 35 -0.70 9.43 7.98
C VAL A 35 0.36 8.34 7.86
N HIS A 36 0.68 7.69 8.98
CA HIS A 36 1.67 6.62 9.03
C HIS A 36 1.04 5.32 9.55
N ILE A 37 1.17 4.25 8.77
CA ILE A 37 0.56 2.94 9.06
C ILE A 37 1.66 1.93 9.33
N ASN A 38 1.64 1.31 10.51
CA ASN A 38 2.59 0.26 10.90
C ASN A 38 2.04 -1.14 10.54
N ALA A 39 2.38 -1.62 9.34
CA ALA A 39 1.97 -2.93 8.85
C ALA A 39 2.71 -4.11 9.53
N ARG A 40 3.64 -3.85 10.47
CA ARG A 40 4.27 -4.91 11.29
C ARG A 40 3.31 -5.52 12.32
N ARG A 41 2.17 -4.87 12.58
CA ARG A 41 1.08 -5.40 13.42
C ARG A 41 0.43 -6.66 12.84
N LEU A 42 0.61 -6.91 11.55
CA LEU A 42 0.05 -8.05 10.85
C LEU A 42 0.92 -9.29 11.03
N ILE A 43 0.27 -10.46 10.90
CA ILE A 43 0.96 -11.74 10.74
C ILE A 43 2.06 -11.63 9.66
N ASN A 44 3.19 -12.30 9.90
CA ASN A 44 4.19 -12.46 8.85
C ASN A 44 3.66 -13.50 7.85
N PRO A 45 3.58 -13.22 6.54
CA PRO A 45 3.16 -14.24 5.59
C PRO A 45 4.08 -15.47 5.66
N PRO A 46 3.56 -16.68 5.38
CA PRO A 46 4.37 -17.90 5.27
C PRO A 46 5.61 -17.71 4.41
N SER A 47 6.71 -18.38 4.78
CA SER A 47 8.02 -18.21 4.13
C SER A 47 7.96 -18.46 2.62
N GLU A 48 7.16 -19.44 2.23
CA GLU A 48 6.98 -19.88 0.87
C GLU A 48 6.26 -18.81 0.05
N LEU A 49 5.24 -18.15 0.63
CA LEU A 49 4.58 -17.00 0.01
C LEU A 49 5.50 -15.77 -0.07
N ARG A 50 6.36 -15.55 0.94
CA ARG A 50 7.29 -14.41 0.97
C ARG A 50 8.40 -14.55 -0.06
N LYS A 51 8.94 -15.76 -0.20
CA LYS A 51 9.88 -16.11 -1.27
C LYS A 51 9.20 -15.97 -2.62
N ALA A 52 7.90 -16.30 -2.69
CA ALA A 52 7.22 -16.41 -3.97
C ALA A 52 6.60 -15.14 -4.55
N PHE A 53 6.22 -14.20 -3.69
CA PHE A 53 5.39 -13.07 -4.06
C PHE A 53 5.73 -11.84 -3.23
N ASP A 54 5.39 -10.67 -3.78
CA ASP A 54 5.38 -9.41 -3.04
C ASP A 54 3.93 -9.02 -2.71
N GLY A 55 3.75 -7.91 -1.99
CA GLY A 55 2.45 -7.49 -1.50
C GLY A 55 1.41 -7.17 -2.58
N ARG A 56 1.76 -7.13 -3.87
CA ARG A 56 0.80 -6.89 -4.96
C ARG A 56 0.02 -8.14 -5.33
N CYS A 57 0.59 -9.32 -5.06
CA CYS A 57 -0.01 -10.62 -5.40
C CYS A 57 -1.29 -10.88 -4.61
N GLU A 58 -2.31 -11.41 -5.27
CA GLU A 58 -3.60 -11.72 -4.65
C GLU A 58 -3.47 -12.85 -3.63
N ALA A 59 -2.68 -13.89 -3.89
CA ALA A 59 -2.44 -14.98 -2.93
C ALA A 59 -1.87 -14.46 -1.59
N LEU A 60 -0.90 -13.55 -1.65
CA LEU A 60 -0.31 -12.94 -0.45
C LEU A 60 -1.31 -12.01 0.25
N ARG A 61 -2.02 -11.16 -0.49
CA ARG A 61 -3.07 -10.29 0.08
C ARG A 61 -4.20 -11.10 0.72
N LYS A 62 -4.60 -12.23 0.15
CA LYS A 62 -5.59 -13.14 0.72
C LYS A 62 -5.13 -13.74 2.04
N ASN A 63 -3.87 -14.14 2.15
CA ASN A 63 -3.30 -14.62 3.42
C ASN A 63 -3.36 -13.53 4.50
N LEU A 64 -2.95 -12.30 4.16
CA LEU A 64 -2.98 -11.18 5.11
C LEU A 64 -4.40 -10.76 5.49
N ARG A 65 -5.37 -10.78 4.57
CA ARG A 65 -6.78 -10.46 4.87
C ARG A 65 -7.44 -11.47 5.81
N ALA A 66 -6.86 -12.66 6.02
CA ALA A 66 -7.35 -13.60 7.02
C ALA A 66 -7.06 -13.13 8.46
N ASP A 67 -6.13 -12.20 8.64
CA ASP A 67 -5.82 -11.56 9.92
C ASP A 67 -6.83 -10.42 10.21
N PRO A 68 -7.60 -10.47 11.31
CA PRO A 68 -8.52 -9.39 11.68
C PRO A 68 -7.85 -8.02 11.79
N VAL A 69 -6.58 -7.98 12.24
CA VAL A 69 -5.79 -6.74 12.37
C VAL A 69 -5.60 -6.05 11.02
N PHE A 70 -5.66 -6.81 9.92
CA PHE A 70 -5.62 -6.25 8.57
C PHE A 70 -6.77 -5.27 8.32
N HIS A 71 -7.98 -5.67 8.67
CA HIS A 71 -9.17 -4.84 8.49
C HIS A 71 -9.21 -3.67 9.47
N GLU A 72 -8.73 -3.88 10.70
CA GLU A 72 -8.58 -2.81 11.69
C GLU A 72 -7.62 -1.72 11.19
N LEU A 73 -6.47 -2.08 10.62
CA LEU A 73 -5.52 -1.11 10.07
C LEU A 73 -6.15 -0.23 8.98
N LEU A 74 -6.94 -0.82 8.06
CA LEU A 74 -7.61 -0.07 7.01
C LEU A 74 -8.71 0.84 7.59
N ALA A 75 -9.48 0.33 8.55
CA ALA A 75 -10.55 1.08 9.22
C ALA A 75 -10.00 2.23 10.08
N GLU A 76 -8.83 2.08 10.69
CA GLU A 76 -8.13 3.13 11.45
C GLU A 76 -7.55 4.21 10.53
N ALA A 77 -7.04 3.84 9.36
CA ALA A 77 -6.35 4.76 8.45
C ALA A 77 -7.30 5.73 7.73
N GLN A 78 -8.45 5.24 7.27
CA GLN A 78 -9.41 6.03 6.50
C GLN A 78 -9.86 7.33 7.21
N PRO A 79 -10.35 7.32 8.46
CA PRO A 79 -10.79 8.54 9.13
C PRO A 79 -9.64 9.55 9.34
N GLN A 80 -8.40 9.07 9.50
CA GLN A 80 -7.23 9.93 9.62
C GLN A 80 -6.92 10.66 8.30
N ILE A 81 -7.08 9.98 7.17
CA ILE A 81 -6.91 10.55 5.83
C ILE A 81 -7.96 11.65 5.59
N PHE A 82 -9.23 11.38 5.87
CA PHE A 82 -10.29 12.38 5.72
C PHE A 82 -10.10 13.60 6.63
N LYS A 83 -9.74 13.39 7.89
CA LYS A 83 -9.44 14.49 8.82
C LYS A 83 -8.25 15.33 8.35
N THR A 84 -7.25 14.69 7.75
CA THR A 84 -6.09 15.38 7.17
C THR A 84 -6.51 16.25 5.99
N GLU A 85 -7.34 15.73 5.09
CA GLU A 85 -7.89 16.50 3.96
C GLU A 85 -8.61 17.76 4.46
N GLU A 86 -9.55 17.58 5.40
CA GLU A 86 -10.35 18.68 5.96
C GLU A 86 -9.45 19.76 6.56
N THR A 87 -8.45 19.34 7.35
CA THR A 87 -7.48 20.25 7.96
C THR A 87 -6.70 21.02 6.89
N ARG A 88 -6.18 20.33 5.85
CA ARG A 88 -5.44 20.99 4.77
C ARG A 88 -6.32 21.96 3.98
N ARG A 89 -7.57 21.59 3.68
CA ARG A 89 -8.53 22.47 3.00
C ARG A 89 -8.83 23.72 3.82
N ALA A 90 -9.09 23.57 5.12
CA ALA A 90 -9.35 24.70 6.01
C ALA A 90 -8.18 25.69 6.07
N LEU A 91 -6.94 25.21 5.98
CA LEU A 91 -5.75 26.06 5.91
C LEU A 91 -5.64 26.85 4.60
N MET A 92 -6.16 26.31 3.48
CA MET A 92 -6.07 26.93 2.15
C MET A 92 -7.15 28.00 1.89
N VAL A 93 -8.32 27.89 2.51
CA VAL A 93 -9.43 28.86 2.36
C VAL A 93 -9.05 30.26 2.87
N ASN A 94 -8.00 30.39 3.69
CA ASN A 94 -7.50 31.67 4.17
C ASN A 94 -6.68 32.47 3.14
N THR A 95 -6.50 31.94 1.93
CA THR A 95 -5.76 32.57 0.83
C THR A 95 -6.74 33.01 -0.26
N GLN A 96 -6.86 34.32 -0.50
CA GLN A 96 -7.85 34.97 -1.38
C GLN A 96 -7.67 34.65 -2.88
N ASP A 97 -7.79 33.40 -3.29
CA ASP A 97 -7.81 33.05 -4.72
C ASP A 97 -8.85 31.97 -5.01
N ASN A 98 -9.74 32.27 -5.96
CA ASN A 98 -10.91 31.46 -6.31
C ASN A 98 -10.55 30.23 -7.17
N SER A 99 -9.29 29.80 -7.13
CA SER A 99 -8.76 28.64 -7.84
C SER A 99 -9.09 27.34 -7.11
N VAL A 100 -9.39 26.27 -7.86
CA VAL A 100 -9.50 24.91 -7.28
C VAL A 100 -8.12 24.51 -6.74
N HIS A 101 -7.98 24.60 -5.43
CA HIS A 101 -6.75 24.26 -4.72
C HIS A 101 -6.58 22.74 -4.67
N LEU A 102 -5.50 22.25 -5.28
CA LEU A 102 -5.13 20.84 -5.24
C LEU A 102 -4.58 20.51 -3.85
N VAL A 103 -5.20 19.56 -3.16
CA VAL A 103 -4.75 19.07 -1.86
C VAL A 103 -4.03 17.74 -2.05
N GLU A 104 -2.77 17.66 -1.66
CA GLU A 104 -2.09 16.36 -1.56
C GLU A 104 -2.18 15.82 -0.12
N ILE A 105 -2.42 14.53 0.04
CA ILE A 105 -2.36 13.80 1.31
C ILE A 105 -1.35 12.68 1.15
N LYS A 106 -0.34 12.64 2.02
CA LYS A 106 0.75 11.65 1.95
C LYS A 106 0.57 10.59 3.02
N VAL A 107 0.32 9.37 2.60
CA VAL A 107 0.19 8.19 3.46
C VAL A 107 1.44 7.33 3.31
N ALA A 108 2.07 6.97 4.42
CA ALA A 108 3.20 6.06 4.43
C ALA A 108 2.83 4.76 5.14
N VAL A 109 3.10 3.63 4.48
CA VAL A 109 2.81 2.28 5.00
C VAL A 109 4.13 1.55 5.20
N ALA A 110 4.45 1.17 6.43
CA ALA A 110 5.76 0.65 6.78
C ALA A 110 5.70 -0.81 7.22
N CYS A 111 6.64 -1.63 6.73
CA CYS A 111 6.99 -2.90 7.36
C CYS A 111 8.52 -3.01 7.49
N VAL A 112 9.06 -4.17 7.88
CA VAL A 112 10.50 -4.31 8.11
C VAL A 112 11.30 -4.05 6.82
N ARG A 113 10.97 -4.77 5.73
CA ARG A 113 11.71 -4.75 4.45
C ARG A 113 10.96 -4.13 3.27
N GLY A 114 9.74 -3.63 3.48
CA GLY A 114 9.00 -2.89 2.45
C GLY A 114 8.42 -3.71 1.29
N ARG A 115 8.49 -5.05 1.34
CA ARG A 115 8.14 -5.93 0.20
C ARG A 115 6.75 -6.54 0.27
N HIS A 116 6.34 -7.01 1.44
CA HIS A 116 5.14 -7.84 1.61
C HIS A 116 4.00 -7.10 2.30
N ARG A 117 4.02 -7.04 3.63
CA ARG A 117 2.95 -6.49 4.48
C ARG A 117 2.58 -5.05 4.12
N SER A 118 3.57 -4.16 4.00
CA SER A 118 3.30 -2.74 3.68
C SER A 118 2.76 -2.54 2.27
N THR A 119 3.31 -3.26 1.29
CA THR A 119 2.85 -3.24 -0.10
C THR A 119 1.41 -3.75 -0.20
N ALA A 120 1.08 -4.85 0.48
CA ALA A 120 -0.28 -5.39 0.53
C ALA A 120 -1.29 -4.42 1.16
N VAL A 121 -0.93 -3.80 2.29
CA VAL A 121 -1.79 -2.81 2.93
C VAL A 121 -1.98 -1.58 2.04
N ALA A 122 -0.93 -1.09 1.37
CA ALA A 122 -1.03 0.04 0.46
C ALA A 122 -1.97 -0.24 -0.73
N GLU A 123 -1.85 -1.44 -1.32
CA GLU A 123 -2.71 -1.91 -2.41
C GLU A 123 -4.19 -2.03 -2.01
N GLU A 124 -4.47 -2.58 -0.83
CA GLU A 124 -5.84 -2.72 -0.33
C GLU A 124 -6.43 -1.38 0.10
N LEU A 125 -5.64 -0.51 0.72
CA LEU A 125 -6.07 0.84 1.09
C LEU A 125 -6.51 1.63 -0.15
N ALA A 126 -5.78 1.51 -1.25
CA ALA A 126 -6.14 2.18 -2.52
C ALA A 126 -7.43 1.64 -3.16
N LYS A 127 -7.81 0.40 -2.87
CA LYS A 127 -8.98 -0.30 -3.45
C LYS A 127 -10.25 -0.13 -2.62
N LEU A 128 -10.21 0.58 -1.50
CA LEU A 128 -11.41 0.80 -0.70
C LEU A 128 -12.50 1.51 -1.53
N PRO A 129 -13.76 1.05 -1.50
CA PRO A 129 -14.85 1.57 -2.35
C PRO A 129 -15.39 2.94 -1.90
N VAL A 130 -14.68 3.61 -1.00
CA VAL A 130 -15.16 4.75 -0.19
C VAL A 130 -14.44 6.06 -0.53
N TRP A 131 -13.45 6.02 -1.42
CA TRP A 131 -12.73 7.22 -1.81
C TRP A 131 -13.65 8.14 -2.63
N PRO A 132 -13.83 9.42 -2.21
CA PRO A 132 -14.67 10.36 -2.95
C PRO A 132 -14.22 10.55 -4.39
N GLU A 133 -15.15 10.88 -5.29
CA GLU A 133 -14.84 11.02 -6.72
C GLU A 133 -13.76 12.06 -7.03
N HIS A 134 -13.60 13.08 -6.16
CA HIS A 134 -12.58 14.11 -6.33
C HIS A 134 -11.16 13.66 -5.91
N TYR A 135 -11.00 12.43 -5.42
CA TYR A 135 -9.70 11.83 -5.10
C TYR A 135 -9.05 11.20 -6.34
N ASP A 136 -7.79 11.53 -6.56
CA ASP A 136 -6.86 10.82 -7.42
C ASP A 136 -5.94 9.98 -6.53
N VAL A 137 -6.22 8.69 -6.43
CA VAL A 137 -5.49 7.76 -5.57
C VAL A 137 -4.29 7.21 -6.32
N ARG A 138 -3.09 7.40 -5.75
CA ARG A 138 -1.82 6.98 -6.34
C ARG A 138 -1.08 6.10 -5.36
N VAL A 139 -0.58 4.97 -5.86
CA VAL A 139 0.21 4.02 -5.07
C VAL A 139 1.61 3.93 -5.62
N TYR A 140 2.60 3.96 -4.73
CA TYR A 140 4.00 3.77 -5.05
C TYR A 140 4.66 2.86 -4.01
N HIS A 141 5.52 1.96 -4.46
CA HIS A 141 6.20 1.00 -3.58
C HIS A 141 7.70 1.20 -3.64
N ARG A 142 8.25 1.94 -2.68
CA ARG A 142 9.66 2.36 -2.73
C ARG A 142 10.63 1.19 -2.91
N ASP A 143 10.46 0.13 -2.13
CA ASP A 143 11.39 -1.01 -2.10
C ASP A 143 11.03 -2.13 -3.10
N VAL A 144 9.91 -1.98 -3.84
CA VAL A 144 9.43 -2.95 -4.83
C VAL A 144 9.51 -2.40 -6.26
N ASP A 145 9.39 -1.08 -6.44
CA ASP A 145 9.46 -0.43 -7.75
C ASP A 145 10.89 0.00 -8.11
N THR A 146 11.81 0.05 -7.14
CA THR A 146 13.23 0.34 -7.38
C THR A 146 13.97 -0.91 -7.86
N PRO A 147 14.58 -0.94 -9.06
CA PRO A 147 15.11 -2.17 -9.66
C PRO A 147 16.01 -3.01 -8.74
N HIS A 148 15.63 -4.27 -8.52
CA HIS A 148 16.41 -5.24 -7.76
C HIS A 148 16.40 -6.65 -8.41
N ARG A 149 17.44 -7.46 -8.16
CA ARG A 149 17.63 -8.79 -8.80
C ARG A 149 16.41 -9.71 -8.66
N TYR A 150 15.80 -9.75 -7.49
CA TYR A 150 14.63 -10.60 -7.21
C TYR A 150 13.32 -10.08 -7.82
N GLN A 151 13.21 -8.80 -8.18
CA GLN A 151 11.93 -8.24 -8.64
C GLN A 151 11.49 -8.79 -9.99
N LYS A 152 12.43 -9.12 -10.89
CA LYS A 152 12.11 -9.71 -12.19
C LYS A 152 11.30 -11.01 -12.03
N TRP A 153 11.65 -11.79 -11.02
CA TRP A 153 10.99 -13.06 -10.75
C TRP A 153 9.60 -12.86 -10.14
N HIS A 154 9.48 -11.96 -9.15
CA HIS A 154 8.18 -11.60 -8.56
C HIS A 154 7.23 -11.00 -9.60
N GLN A 155 7.75 -10.12 -10.46
CA GLN A 155 7.00 -9.51 -11.56
C GLN A 155 6.48 -10.56 -12.54
N ARG A 156 7.30 -11.57 -12.88
CA ARG A 156 6.88 -12.69 -13.72
C ARG A 156 5.74 -13.47 -13.06
N ASN A 157 5.79 -13.73 -11.76
CA ASN A 157 4.72 -14.40 -11.04
C ASN A 157 3.42 -13.59 -10.99
N LEU A 158 3.52 -12.27 -10.79
CA LEU A 158 2.38 -11.36 -10.88
C LEU A 158 1.74 -11.39 -12.28
N GLU A 159 2.54 -11.45 -13.34
CA GLU A 159 2.05 -11.56 -14.72
C GLU A 159 1.37 -12.90 -15.00
N ARG A 160 1.88 -13.99 -14.44
CA ARG A 160 1.26 -15.32 -14.51
C ARG A 160 -0.09 -15.34 -13.78
N GLU A 161 -0.15 -14.81 -12.56
CA GLU A 161 -1.39 -14.67 -11.79
C GLU A 161 -2.43 -13.85 -12.55
N LYS A 162 -2.03 -12.73 -13.17
CA LYS A 162 -2.91 -11.91 -14.02
C LYS A 162 -3.45 -12.66 -15.24
N LYS A 163 -2.73 -13.66 -15.74
CA LYS A 163 -3.18 -14.54 -16.83
C LYS A 163 -4.05 -15.71 -16.35
N GLY A 164 -4.29 -15.82 -15.04
CA GLY A 164 -5.03 -16.92 -14.43
C GLY A 164 -4.22 -18.21 -14.29
N GLU A 165 -2.89 -18.15 -14.46
CA GLU A 165 -2.01 -19.30 -14.23
C GLU A 165 -1.79 -19.50 -12.74
N THR A 166 -1.85 -20.75 -12.28
CA THR A 166 -1.41 -21.10 -10.93
C THR A 166 0.10 -21.02 -10.86
N VAL A 167 0.61 -20.09 -10.06
CA VAL A 167 2.02 -20.03 -9.71
C VAL A 167 2.25 -21.02 -8.57
N GLY A 168 2.99 -22.08 -8.86
CA GLY A 168 3.38 -23.07 -7.86
C GLY A 168 4.23 -22.41 -6.78
N ILE A 169 3.91 -22.70 -5.51
CA ILE A 169 4.68 -22.25 -4.36
C ILE A 169 6.10 -22.84 -4.38
N ASP A 170 6.29 -23.95 -5.10
CA ASP A 170 7.51 -24.72 -5.27
C ASP A 170 8.41 -24.28 -6.45
N ASP A 171 7.93 -23.38 -7.32
CA ASP A 171 8.67 -22.88 -8.49
C ASP A 171 9.66 -21.76 -8.10
N TYR A 172 10.43 -21.98 -7.03
CA TYR A 172 11.40 -21.01 -6.54
C TYR A 172 12.45 -20.75 -7.64
N GLY A 173 12.59 -19.49 -8.06
CA GLY A 173 13.67 -19.09 -8.95
C GLY A 173 15.01 -19.49 -8.35
N VAL A 174 15.81 -20.24 -9.11
CA VAL A 174 17.11 -20.83 -8.75
C VAL A 174 18.16 -19.80 -8.25
N GLU A 175 17.85 -18.51 -8.25
CA GLU A 175 18.76 -17.41 -7.89
C GLU A 175 18.34 -16.59 -6.64
N SER A 176 17.29 -17.00 -5.93
CA SER A 176 16.98 -16.40 -4.62
C SER A 176 17.92 -16.98 -3.57
N ASP A 177 18.94 -16.22 -3.15
CA ASP A 177 19.74 -16.56 -1.97
C ASP A 177 18.79 -16.91 -0.80
N PRO A 178 18.93 -18.10 -0.18
CA PRO A 178 18.04 -18.55 0.89
C PRO A 178 18.17 -17.74 2.19
N ASP A 179 19.20 -16.90 2.33
CA ASP A 179 19.61 -16.38 3.64
C ASP A 179 19.00 -15.03 4.06
N GLU A 180 18.21 -14.37 3.21
CA GLU A 180 17.72 -13.02 3.51
C GLU A 180 16.28 -12.94 4.03
N ASP A 181 15.41 -13.86 3.61
CA ASP A 181 14.00 -13.85 4.04
C ASP A 181 13.77 -14.77 5.27
N ASP A 182 14.70 -15.65 5.63
CA ASP A 182 14.52 -16.59 6.76
C ASP A 182 15.08 -16.07 8.10
N ASN A 183 15.80 -14.95 8.13
CA ASN A 183 16.27 -14.30 9.36
C ASN A 183 15.17 -13.46 10.08
N ASP A 184 13.91 -13.83 9.88
CA ASP A 184 12.75 -13.20 10.54
C ASP A 184 12.47 -13.83 11.94
N ASP A 185 13.26 -14.82 12.38
CA ASP A 185 13.15 -15.42 13.71
C ASP A 185 13.74 -14.52 14.82
N ASP A 186 12.87 -14.15 15.75
CA ASP A 186 13.13 -13.86 17.17
C ASP A 186 14.15 -12.77 17.54
N CYS A 187 13.70 -11.51 17.52
CA CYS A 187 14.35 -10.43 18.30
C CYS A 187 13.33 -9.40 18.83
N ASP A 188 12.25 -9.82 19.48
CA ASP A 188 11.54 -8.97 20.46
C ASP A 188 11.76 -9.57 21.85
N HIS A 189 12.91 -9.26 22.44
CA HIS A 189 13.17 -9.37 23.87
C HIS A 189 13.38 -7.96 24.43
N ASP A 190 12.30 -7.20 24.54
CA ASP A 190 12.22 -6.09 25.48
C ASP A 190 11.18 -6.53 26.53
N GLY A 191 11.59 -6.97 27.72
CA GLY A 191 12.27 -6.12 28.68
C GLY A 191 11.25 -5.75 29.74
N LYS A 192 11.06 -6.66 30.71
CA LYS A 192 10.22 -6.44 31.89
C LYS A 192 10.53 -5.09 32.53
N SER A 193 9.51 -4.28 32.80
CA SER A 193 9.50 -3.35 33.95
C SER A 193 8.68 -3.97 35.06
#